data_AF-A0A8E0V5M5-F1
#
_entry.id   AF-A0A8E0V5M5-F1
#
_cell.length_a   1.000
_cell.length_b   1.000
_cell.length_c   1.000
_cell.angle_alpha   90.00
_cell.angle_beta   90.00
_cell.angle_gamma   90.00
#
_symmetry.space_group_name_H-M   'P 1'
#
loop_
_entity.id
_entity.type
_entity.pdbx_description
1 polymer ?
#
loop_
_entity_poly.entity_id
_entity_poly.type
_entity_poly.pdbx_seq_one_letter_code
_entity_poly.pdbx_strand_id
1 'polypeptide(L)'
;DTTIVCWAESAEPAYQDAFSLFLFGAEEASGIEEADVQAALRRLAAGQTVPFLEKELAPDQHFYVLGLAPNAARLSVRFFLRDTFGTFARNLQKHADALEITRPAYDNRKTLSVWALAMETVNRKERSPSPAPQLAG
;
A
#
# COMPACT_ATOMS: atom_id res chain seq x y z
N ASP A 1 -4.55 16.09 -5.70
CA ASP A 1 -5.71 15.29 -5.38
C ASP A 1 -5.97 14.35 -6.53
N THR A 2 -5.85 13.06 -6.26
CA THR A 2 -6.12 11.94 -7.17
C THR A 2 -6.94 10.93 -6.41
N THR A 3 -8.05 10.52 -7.00
CA THR A 3 -8.82 9.39 -6.46
C THR A 3 -8.19 8.09 -6.94
N ILE A 4 -7.76 7.24 -6.02
CA ILE A 4 -7.24 5.91 -6.34
C ILE A 4 -8.38 4.89 -6.23
N VAL A 5 -8.58 4.12 -7.29
CA VAL A 5 -9.52 3.00 -7.34
C VAL A 5 -8.72 1.74 -7.61
N CYS A 6 -8.89 0.70 -6.81
CA CYS A 6 -8.22 -0.58 -7.02
C CYS A 6 -9.17 -1.76 -6.86
N TRP A 7 -8.93 -2.83 -7.63
CA TRP A 7 -9.73 -4.04 -7.60
C TRP A 7 -8.96 -5.25 -8.12
N ALA A 8 -9.32 -6.44 -7.62
CA ALA A 8 -8.91 -7.71 -8.19
C ALA A 8 -9.86 -8.14 -9.31
N GLU A 9 -9.36 -8.87 -10.31
CA GLU A 9 -10.18 -9.49 -11.37
C GLU A 9 -11.23 -10.47 -10.81
N SER A 10 -10.93 -11.13 -9.69
CA SER A 10 -11.87 -12.00 -8.97
C SER A 10 -12.97 -11.24 -8.22
N ALA A 11 -12.89 -9.92 -8.14
CA ALA A 11 -13.75 -9.06 -7.32
C ALA A 11 -13.73 -9.37 -5.81
N GLU A 12 -12.76 -10.16 -5.32
CA GLU A 12 -12.61 -10.46 -3.90
C GLU A 12 -12.04 -9.24 -3.14
N PRO A 13 -12.77 -8.64 -2.17
CA PRO A 13 -12.35 -7.42 -1.48
C PRO A 13 -11.05 -7.55 -0.68
N ALA A 14 -10.71 -8.76 -0.24
CA ALA A 14 -9.52 -9.01 0.58
C ALA A 14 -8.21 -8.54 -0.08
N TYR A 15 -8.16 -8.47 -1.43
CA TYR A 15 -7.00 -7.92 -2.14
C TYR A 15 -6.86 -6.41 -1.95
N GLN A 16 -7.97 -5.66 -1.97
CA GLN A 16 -7.98 -4.23 -1.70
C GLN A 16 -7.60 -3.95 -0.24
N ASP A 17 -8.12 -4.73 0.70
CA ASP A 17 -7.80 -4.61 2.12
C ASP A 17 -6.31 -4.85 2.38
N ALA A 18 -5.76 -5.93 1.81
CA ALA A 18 -4.33 -6.22 1.88
C ALA A 18 -3.48 -5.12 1.24
N PHE A 19 -3.86 -4.64 0.04
CA PHE A 19 -3.13 -3.57 -0.64
C PHE A 19 -3.12 -2.27 0.15
N SER A 20 -4.25 -1.92 0.78
CA SER A 20 -4.36 -0.78 1.68
C SER A 20 -3.41 -0.92 2.87
N LEU A 21 -3.42 -2.07 3.55
CA LEU A 21 -2.55 -2.34 4.68
C LEU A 21 -1.06 -2.31 4.30
N PHE A 22 -0.69 -2.73 3.09
CA PHE A 22 0.69 -2.65 2.60
C PHE A 22 1.15 -1.21 2.34
N LEU A 23 0.26 -0.32 1.89
CA LEU A 23 0.59 1.08 1.58
C LEU A 23 0.55 1.99 2.81
N PHE A 24 -0.46 1.80 3.66
CA PHE A 24 -0.78 2.72 4.76
C PHE A 24 -0.34 2.18 6.12
N GLY A 25 -0.19 0.86 6.26
CA GLY A 25 0.03 0.17 7.53
C GLY A 25 -1.29 -0.24 8.19
N ALA A 26 -1.19 -1.08 9.23
CA ALA A 26 -2.33 -1.45 10.07
C ALA A 26 -2.59 -0.36 11.12
N GLU A 27 -3.85 0.03 11.28
CA GLU A 27 -4.27 0.87 12.41
C GLU A 27 -4.32 0.03 13.69
N GLU A 28 -3.96 0.61 14.84
CA GLU A 28 -3.97 -0.09 16.14
C GLU A 28 -5.34 -0.70 16.48
N ALA A 29 -6.44 -0.05 16.06
CA ALA A 29 -7.80 -0.52 16.29
C ALA A 29 -8.23 -1.70 15.41
N SER A 30 -7.46 -2.03 14.36
CA SER A 30 -7.80 -3.12 13.43
C SER A 30 -7.57 -4.52 14.01
N GLY A 31 -6.77 -4.63 15.09
CA GLY A 31 -6.36 -5.92 15.65
C GLY A 31 -5.38 -6.70 14.77
N ILE A 32 -4.89 -6.10 13.68
CA ILE A 32 -3.91 -6.71 12.76
C ILE A 32 -2.51 -6.28 13.20
N GLU A 33 -1.62 -7.23 13.43
CA GLU A 33 -0.23 -6.91 13.76
C GLU A 33 0.57 -6.51 12.52
N GLU A 34 1.44 -5.50 12.66
CA GLU A 34 2.32 -5.04 11.58
C GLU A 34 3.23 -6.18 11.06
N ALA A 35 3.62 -7.10 11.95
CA ALA A 35 4.42 -8.27 11.61
C ALA A 35 3.69 -9.23 10.65
N ASP A 36 2.38 -9.41 10.83
CA ASP A 36 1.56 -10.28 9.98
C ASP A 36 1.40 -9.68 8.58
N VAL A 37 1.18 -8.36 8.50
CA VAL A 37 1.13 -7.63 7.23
C VAL A 37 2.45 -7.77 6.47
N GLN A 38 3.59 -7.60 7.16
CA GLN A 38 4.91 -7.77 6.55
C GLN A 38 5.17 -9.21 6.11
N ALA A 39 4.76 -10.19 6.90
CA ALA A 39 4.91 -11.60 6.57
C ALA A 39 4.07 -11.98 5.34
N ALA A 40 2.82 -11.51 5.26
CA ALA A 40 1.95 -11.69 4.11
C ALA A 40 2.57 -11.07 2.85
N LEU A 41 3.06 -9.82 2.93
CA LEU A 41 3.72 -9.15 1.82
C LEU A 41 4.94 -9.93 1.29
N ARG A 42 5.81 -10.40 2.20
CA ARG A 42 7.00 -11.19 1.84
C ARG A 42 6.64 -12.50 1.12
N ARG A 43 5.64 -13.21 1.62
CA ARG A 43 5.19 -14.49 1.04
C ARG A 43 4.57 -14.28 -0.34
N LEU A 44 3.72 -13.26 -0.50
CA LEU A 44 3.17 -12.87 -1.80
C LEU A 44 4.27 -12.45 -2.78
N ALA A 45 5.26 -11.68 -2.32
CA ALA A 45 6.42 -11.30 -3.13
C ALA A 45 7.23 -12.53 -3.58
N ALA A 46 7.33 -13.55 -2.72
CA ALA A 46 7.95 -14.84 -3.04
C ALA A 46 7.08 -15.75 -3.94
N GLY A 47 5.90 -15.28 -4.38
CA GLY A 47 5.00 -16.06 -5.24
C GLY A 47 4.23 -17.15 -4.49
N GLN A 48 4.01 -16.99 -3.18
CA GLN A 48 3.22 -17.91 -2.38
C GLN A 48 1.82 -17.36 -2.13
N THR A 49 0.82 -18.24 -2.18
CA THR A 49 -0.53 -17.95 -1.69
C THR A 49 -0.50 -17.80 -0.18
N VAL A 50 -1.21 -16.79 0.34
CA VAL A 50 -1.28 -16.51 1.78
C VAL A 50 -2.72 -16.46 2.28
N PRO A 51 -3.00 -17.02 3.46
CA PRO A 51 -4.26 -16.74 4.14
C PRO A 51 -4.25 -15.29 4.63
N PHE A 52 -5.33 -14.56 4.39
CA PHE A 52 -5.51 -13.17 4.79
C PHE A 52 -7.00 -12.87 4.97
N LEU A 53 -7.40 -12.40 6.16
CA LEU A 53 -8.80 -12.03 6.49
C LEU A 53 -9.82 -13.08 5.99
N GLU A 54 -9.64 -14.34 6.40
CA GLU A 54 -10.50 -15.49 6.03
C GLU A 54 -10.49 -15.89 4.54
N LYS A 55 -9.66 -15.25 3.71
CA LYS A 55 -9.50 -15.54 2.28
C LYS A 55 -8.08 -16.02 1.97
N GLU A 56 -7.91 -16.57 0.78
CA GLU A 56 -6.59 -16.87 0.23
C GLU A 56 -6.23 -15.85 -0.86
N LEU A 57 -5.12 -15.16 -0.67
CA LEU A 57 -4.59 -14.23 -1.65
C LEU A 57 -3.57 -14.96 -2.53
N ALA A 58 -3.95 -15.16 -3.78
CA ALA A 58 -3.12 -15.79 -4.80
C ALA A 58 -2.24 -14.73 -5.49
N PRO A 59 -0.93 -14.94 -5.61
CA PRO A 59 -0.01 -13.95 -6.18
C PRO A 59 -0.15 -13.76 -7.70
N ASP A 60 -0.78 -14.69 -8.40
CA ASP A 60 -1.08 -14.65 -9.83
C ASP A 60 -2.42 -13.95 -10.14
N GLN A 61 -3.22 -13.62 -9.12
CA GLN A 61 -4.44 -12.82 -9.27
C GLN A 61 -4.14 -11.47 -9.94
N HIS A 62 -4.78 -11.17 -11.08
CA HIS A 62 -4.68 -9.85 -11.68
C HIS A 62 -5.30 -8.79 -10.77
N PHE A 63 -4.57 -7.70 -10.61
CA PHE A 63 -4.93 -6.55 -9.80
C PHE A 63 -4.73 -5.26 -10.59
N TYR A 64 -5.62 -4.31 -10.36
CA TYR A 64 -5.71 -3.08 -11.11
C TYR A 64 -5.69 -1.90 -10.15
N VAL A 65 -4.92 -0.86 -10.49
CA VAL A 65 -4.87 0.40 -9.73
C VAL A 65 -5.04 1.57 -10.71
N LEU A 66 -6.10 2.33 -10.54
CA LEU A 66 -6.50 3.44 -11.38
C LEU A 66 -6.42 4.74 -10.60
N GLY A 67 -5.60 5.69 -11.05
CA GLY A 67 -5.54 7.05 -10.53
C GLY A 67 -6.38 7.99 -11.39
N LEU A 68 -7.42 8.58 -10.81
CA LEU A 68 -8.30 9.55 -11.46
C LEU A 68 -7.97 10.97 -11.01
N ALA A 69 -7.75 11.86 -11.98
CA ALA A 69 -7.59 13.28 -11.73
C ALA A 69 -8.97 13.98 -11.74
N PRO A 70 -9.20 14.96 -10.84
CA PRO A 70 -10.42 15.75 -10.83
C PRO A 70 -10.51 16.59 -12.11
N ASN A 71 -11.61 16.43 -12.85
CA ASN A 71 -11.91 17.23 -14.03
C ASN A 71 -13.43 17.42 -14.12
N ALA A 72 -13.83 18.69 -14.28
CA ALA A 72 -15.21 19.15 -14.15
C ALA A 72 -16.19 18.62 -15.22
N ALA A 73 -15.69 18.04 -16.33
CA ALA A 73 -16.54 17.59 -17.43
C ALA A 73 -16.31 16.13 -17.86
N ARG A 74 -15.15 15.54 -17.55
CA ARG A 74 -14.79 14.18 -17.97
C ARG A 74 -13.86 13.55 -16.94
N LEU A 75 -14.01 12.25 -16.69
CA LEU A 75 -13.02 11.50 -15.92
C LEU A 75 -11.67 11.56 -16.66
N SER A 76 -10.62 11.96 -15.96
CA SER A 76 -9.26 12.03 -16.51
C SER A 76 -8.40 10.98 -15.82
N VAL A 77 -7.79 10.08 -16.59
CA VAL A 77 -6.90 9.04 -16.05
C VAL A 77 -5.48 9.62 -15.91
N ARG A 78 -4.96 9.67 -14.69
CA ARG A 78 -3.58 10.10 -14.40
C ARG A 78 -2.60 8.96 -14.56
N PHE A 79 -2.97 7.78 -14.09
CA PHE A 79 -2.22 6.54 -14.29
C PHE A 79 -3.16 5.34 -14.21
N PHE A 80 -2.78 4.26 -14.88
CA PHE A 80 -3.46 2.97 -14.78
C PHE A 80 -2.41 1.86 -14.74
N LEU A 81 -2.33 1.18 -13.60
CA LEU A 81 -1.42 0.07 -13.36
C LEU A 81 -2.21 -1.24 -13.42
N ARG A 82 -1.67 -2.21 -14.15
CA ARG A 82 -2.22 -3.56 -14.26
C ARG A 82 -1.07 -4.55 -14.20
N ASP A 83 -1.14 -5.46 -13.24
CA ASP A 83 -0.22 -6.58 -13.13
C ASP A 83 -0.87 -7.66 -12.24
N THR A 84 -0.11 -8.68 -11.85
CA THR A 84 -0.53 -9.61 -10.80
C THR A 84 -0.28 -9.02 -9.40
N PHE A 85 -1.06 -9.47 -8.43
CA PHE A 85 -0.92 -9.03 -7.04
C PHE A 85 0.47 -9.30 -6.48
N GLY A 86 1.07 -10.44 -6.85
CA GLY A 86 2.44 -10.80 -6.53
C GLY A 86 3.48 -9.84 -7.12
N THR A 87 3.24 -9.27 -8.31
CA THR A 87 4.14 -8.24 -8.86
C THR A 87 4.09 -6.95 -8.05
N PHE A 88 2.90 -6.49 -7.67
CA PHE A 88 2.77 -5.36 -6.75
C PHE A 88 3.46 -5.64 -5.41
N ALA A 89 3.25 -6.83 -4.84
CA ALA A 89 3.91 -7.26 -3.60
C ALA A 89 5.44 -7.26 -3.72
N ARG A 90 6.00 -7.77 -4.83
CA ARG A 90 7.45 -7.73 -5.09
C ARG A 90 8.00 -6.31 -5.15
N ASN A 91 7.29 -5.41 -5.82
CA ASN A 91 7.73 -4.01 -5.94
C ASN A 91 7.70 -3.31 -4.58
N LEU A 92 6.65 -3.54 -3.78
CA LEU A 92 6.56 -3.02 -2.42
C LEU A 92 7.62 -3.62 -1.49
N GLN A 93 7.87 -4.93 -1.58
CA GLN A 93 8.92 -5.59 -0.79
C GLN A 93 10.30 -5.05 -1.13
N LYS A 94 10.62 -4.92 -2.43
CA LYS A 94 11.88 -4.32 -2.89
C LYS A 94 12.05 -2.89 -2.40
N HIS A 95 10.97 -2.11 -2.36
CA HIS A 95 10.99 -0.77 -1.80
C HIS A 95 11.27 -0.79 -0.29
N ALA A 96 10.61 -1.69 0.47
CA ALA A 96 10.85 -1.86 1.90
C ALA A 96 12.30 -2.29 2.21
N ASP A 97 12.86 -3.22 1.43
CA ASP A 97 14.25 -3.66 1.57
C ASP A 97 15.24 -2.53 1.26
N ALA A 98 14.96 -1.69 0.26
CA ALA A 98 15.79 -0.53 -0.07
C ALA A 98 15.77 0.56 1.01
N LEU A 99 14.76 0.56 1.89
CA LEU A 99 14.64 1.46 3.03
C LEU A 99 15.20 0.86 4.32
N GLU A 100 15.72 -0.37 4.28
CA GLU A 100 16.31 -1.01 5.45
C GLU A 100 17.58 -0.27 5.87
N ILE A 101 17.50 0.38 7.03
CA ILE A 101 18.60 1.09 7.67
C ILE A 101 18.67 0.65 9.13
N THR A 102 19.86 0.75 9.72
CA THR A 102 20.01 0.53 11.17
C THR A 102 19.15 1.55 11.92
N ARG A 103 18.12 1.06 12.61
CA ARG A 103 17.18 1.90 13.35
C ARG A 103 17.69 2.16 14.77
N PRO A 104 17.47 3.36 15.33
CA PRO A 104 17.78 3.62 16.72
C PRO A 104 16.85 2.80 17.64
N ALA A 105 17.33 2.45 18.84
CA ALA A 105 16.63 1.53 19.75
C ALA A 105 15.23 1.98 20.21
N TYR A 106 14.88 3.27 20.01
CA TYR A 106 13.56 3.81 20.33
C TYR A 106 12.55 3.69 19.18
N ASP A 107 12.97 3.31 17.98
CA ASP A 107 12.08 3.15 16.83
C ASP A 107 11.52 1.72 16.80
N ASN A 108 10.30 1.57 17.29
CA ASN A 108 9.61 0.28 17.41
C ASN A 108 8.91 -0.18 16.12
N ARG A 109 8.86 0.68 15.09
CA ARG A 109 8.18 0.36 13.83
C ARG A 109 8.87 -0.83 13.16
N LYS A 110 8.10 -1.76 12.59
CA LYS A 110 8.67 -2.89 11.84
C LYS A 110 8.90 -2.54 10.38
N THR A 111 8.08 -1.65 9.84
CA THR A 111 8.14 -1.20 8.46
C THR A 111 8.01 0.32 8.40
N LEU A 112 8.36 0.92 7.26
CA LEU A 112 8.05 2.31 6.98
C LEU A 112 7.02 2.29 5.84
N SER A 113 5.75 2.49 6.19
CA SER A 113 4.68 2.53 5.18
C SER A 113 4.89 3.71 4.23
N VAL A 114 4.36 3.61 3.01
CA VAL A 114 4.45 4.68 2.01
C VAL A 114 3.86 5.98 2.57
N TRP A 115 2.77 5.87 3.33
CA TRP A 115 2.16 7.00 4.01
C TRP A 115 3.03 7.62 5.10
N ALA A 116 3.67 6.80 5.94
CA ALA A 116 4.57 7.29 6.98
C ALA A 116 5.73 8.10 6.38
N LEU A 117 6.27 7.64 5.25
CA LEU A 117 7.32 8.37 4.52
C LEU A 117 6.81 9.69 3.94
N ALA A 118 5.62 9.70 3.34
CA ALA A 118 5.01 10.91 2.81
C ALA A 118 4.78 11.96 3.90
N MET A 119 4.36 11.54 5.09
CA MET A 119 4.12 12.41 6.24
C MET A 119 5.40 13.11 6.77
N GLU A 120 6.58 12.52 6.58
CA GLU A 120 7.85 13.17 6.96
C GLU A 120 8.20 14.36 6.06
N THR A 121 7.54 14.51 4.91
CA THR A 121 7.75 15.66 3.99
C THR A 121 6.88 16.87 4.35
N VAL A 122 6.00 16.73 5.34
CA VAL A 122 4.99 17.74 5.66
C VAL A 122 5.50 18.74 6.69
N ASN A 123 5.10 20.00 6.53
CA ASN A 123 5.35 21.02 7.54
C ASN A 123 4.50 20.77 8.80
N ARG A 124 5.13 20.28 9.87
CA ARG A 124 4.49 19.98 11.15
C ARG A 124 3.89 21.20 11.87
N LYS A 125 4.15 22.42 11.40
CA LYS A 125 3.55 23.67 11.94
C LYS A 125 2.24 24.05 11.27
N GLU A 126 1.83 23.37 10.21
CA GLU A 126 0.56 23.65 9.54
C GLU A 126 -0.64 23.16 10.34
N ARG A 127 -1.77 23.86 10.18
CA ARG A 127 -3.04 23.49 10.83
C ARG A 127 -3.66 22.22 10.24
N SER A 128 -3.43 21.98 8.94
CA SER A 128 -3.93 20.82 8.20
C SER A 128 -2.79 20.23 7.35
N PRO A 129 -1.80 19.59 8.00
CA PRO A 129 -0.62 19.07 7.32
C PRO A 129 -1.04 17.99 6.31
N SER A 130 -0.68 18.18 5.04
CA SER A 130 -0.85 17.15 4.00
C SER A 130 0.38 17.07 3.10
N PRO A 131 0.80 15.86 2.67
CA PRO A 131 1.90 15.73 1.72
C PRO A 131 1.59 16.42 0.39
N ALA A 132 2.63 16.88 -0.29
CA ALA A 132 2.48 17.52 -1.60
C ALA A 132 1.72 16.58 -2.57
N PRO A 133 0.82 17.10 -3.43
CA PRO A 133 0.06 16.26 -4.36
C PRO A 133 0.93 15.39 -5.27
N GLN A 134 2.17 15.81 -5.57
CA GLN A 134 3.11 15.02 -6.36
C GLN A 134 3.63 13.77 -5.62
N LEU A 135 3.49 13.72 -4.29
CA LEU A 135 3.88 12.59 -3.43
C LEU A 135 2.69 11.74 -3.00
N ALA A 136 1.52 12.35 -2.74
CA ALA A 136 0.33 11.64 -2.28
C ALA A 136 -0.58 11.13 -3.41
N GLY A 137 -0.45 11.69 -4.62
CA GLY A 137 -1.38 11.45 -5.75
C GLY A 137 -2.16 12.69 -6.16
#